data_AF-K0SPQ1-F1
#
_entry.id   AF-K0SPQ1-F1
#
_cell.length_a   1.000
_cell.length_b   1.000
_cell.length_c   1.000
_cell.angle_alpha   90.00
_cell.angle_beta   90.00
_cell.angle_gamma   90.00
#
_symmetry.space_group_name_H-M   'P 1'
#
loop_
_entity.id
_entity.type
_entity.pdbx_description
1 polymer ?
#
loop_
_entity_poly.entity_id
_entity_poly.type
_entity_poly.pdbx_seq_one_letter_code
_entity_poly.pdbx_strand_id
1 'polypeptide(L)'
;MTMTKALLSAVLLVLATSALAFRPPHLAASRHGISSQAFDTDEKVTEHFDPLNLSSSTVTDDESRSVRNAAVAAVALLTPMSASAAGPDWGIFEGRTLSLLHPASMLGMAALSVSTALLGFQWRRQRTISGEINELKAQLPNLNGAKTVSEALAAAQSAEMVDTSYVASLRAATTIENEINALTQERKDLAANGPRDKHFNQGSTLLFLGTFFAIEGPLNTYARAGKLFPGPHLYAGAGCVVLWALAASCVPAMQKGDDTARTAHIGANILGLGLFAWQIQSGIPILLKVIQFTKWP
;
A
#
# COMPACT_ATOMS: atom_id res chain seq x y z
N MET A 1 14.26 -40.50 3.17
CA MET A 1 13.00 -39.80 2.79
C MET A 1 12.00 -39.72 3.96
N THR A 2 12.50 -39.57 5.19
CA THR A 2 11.70 -39.62 6.44
C THR A 2 11.90 -38.39 7.34
N MET A 3 13.01 -37.65 7.21
CA MET A 3 13.25 -36.44 8.03
C MET A 3 12.49 -35.19 7.55
N THR A 4 12.13 -35.07 6.27
CA THR A 4 11.41 -33.90 5.74
C THR A 4 9.94 -33.84 6.14
N LYS A 5 9.30 -34.99 6.43
CA LYS A 5 7.92 -35.04 6.91
C LYS A 5 7.82 -34.67 8.40
N ALA A 6 8.83 -35.03 9.20
CA ALA A 6 8.88 -34.69 10.62
C ALA A 6 9.07 -33.18 10.86
N LEU A 7 9.87 -32.50 10.02
CA LEU A 7 10.09 -31.06 10.11
C LEU A 7 8.83 -30.25 9.74
N LEU A 8 8.05 -30.74 8.75
CA LEU A 8 6.81 -30.08 8.32
C LEU A 8 5.68 -30.23 9.35
N SER A 9 5.60 -31.38 10.05
CA SER A 9 4.66 -31.57 11.15
C SER A 9 5.03 -30.79 12.41
N ALA A 10 6.32 -30.57 12.69
CA ALA A 10 6.75 -29.78 13.84
C ALA A 10 6.44 -28.27 13.67
N VAL A 11 6.58 -27.73 12.45
CA VAL A 11 6.24 -26.33 12.16
C VAL A 11 4.72 -26.09 12.22
N LEU A 12 3.91 -27.07 11.84
CA LEU A 12 2.45 -26.97 11.93
C LEU A 12 1.93 -27.04 13.38
N LEU A 13 2.62 -27.76 14.28
CA LEU A 13 2.22 -27.90 15.68
C LEU A 13 2.60 -26.66 16.53
N VAL A 14 3.66 -25.94 16.16
CA VAL A 14 4.08 -24.70 16.84
C VAL A 14 3.16 -23.52 16.50
N LEU A 15 2.54 -23.50 15.31
CA LEU A 15 1.54 -22.49 14.93
C LEU A 15 0.15 -22.73 15.55
N ALA A 16 -0.16 -23.96 15.95
CA ALA A 16 -1.46 -24.31 16.57
C ALA A 16 -1.47 -24.13 18.10
N THR A 17 -0.31 -24.08 18.75
CA THR A 17 -0.20 -23.97 20.22
C THR A 17 -0.10 -22.54 20.74
N SER A 18 0.27 -21.57 19.89
CA SER A 18 0.27 -20.14 20.22
C SER A 18 -1.12 -19.49 20.24
N ALA A 19 -2.14 -20.18 19.72
CA ALA A 19 -3.53 -19.72 19.73
C ALA A 19 -4.34 -20.16 20.98
N LEU A 20 -3.73 -20.92 21.91
CA LEU A 20 -4.42 -21.48 23.07
C LEU A 20 -3.80 -21.06 24.43
N ALA A 21 -3.20 -19.87 24.48
CA ALA A 21 -2.66 -19.28 25.72
C ALA A 21 -3.34 -17.95 26.05
N PHE A 22 -4.65 -17.98 26.28
CA PHE A 22 -5.33 -16.95 27.06
C PHE A 22 -6.27 -17.64 28.05
N ARG A 23 -5.84 -17.71 29.31
CA ARG A 23 -6.58 -18.37 30.40
C ARG A 23 -7.09 -17.27 31.35
N PRO A 24 -8.41 -16.99 31.41
CA PRO A 24 -8.95 -16.15 32.46
C PRO A 24 -8.96 -16.91 33.81
N PRO A 25 -8.94 -16.20 34.96
CA PRO A 25 -8.81 -16.82 36.26
C PRO A 25 -10.08 -17.57 36.68
N HIS A 26 -9.86 -18.62 37.47
CA HIS A 26 -10.85 -19.50 38.06
C HIS A 26 -11.88 -18.76 38.92
N LEU A 27 -13.17 -19.08 38.75
CA LEU A 27 -14.19 -18.94 39.78
C LEU A 27 -14.90 -20.28 39.95
N ALA A 28 -14.87 -20.76 41.19
CA ALA A 28 -15.38 -22.06 41.62
C ALA A 28 -16.91 -22.11 41.54
N ALA A 29 -17.44 -23.11 40.86
CA ALA A 29 -18.86 -23.43 40.90
C ALA A 29 -19.16 -24.27 42.15
N SER A 30 -19.78 -23.63 43.15
CA SER A 30 -20.43 -24.32 44.27
C SER A 30 -21.74 -24.95 43.79
N ARG A 31 -21.92 -26.25 44.07
CA ARG A 31 -23.21 -26.94 43.97
C ARG A 31 -24.16 -26.37 45.03
N HIS A 32 -25.42 -26.12 44.66
CA HIS A 32 -26.62 -26.56 45.39
C HIS A 32 -27.84 -26.45 44.48
N GLY A 33 -28.77 -27.39 44.60
CA GLY A 33 -29.93 -27.53 43.72
C GLY A 33 -31.25 -27.04 44.29
N ILE A 34 -32.28 -27.25 43.46
CA ILE A 34 -33.72 -27.37 43.75
C ILE A 34 -34.49 -26.06 44.06
N SER A 35 -35.31 -25.61 43.12
CA SER A 35 -36.79 -25.69 43.17
C SER A 35 -37.47 -24.57 42.35
N SER A 36 -38.64 -24.91 41.83
CA SER A 36 -39.58 -24.13 41.02
C SER A 36 -40.46 -23.13 41.80
N GLN A 37 -41.16 -22.29 41.02
CA GLN A 37 -42.28 -21.36 41.32
C GLN A 37 -41.85 -19.90 41.54
N ALA A 38 -42.19 -18.94 40.68
CA ALA A 38 -43.49 -18.39 40.24
C ALA A 38 -43.85 -17.10 41.00
N PHE A 39 -44.25 -16.10 40.20
CA PHE A 39 -45.03 -14.91 40.52
C PHE A 39 -44.35 -13.58 40.91
N ASP A 40 -44.81 -12.59 40.15
CA ASP A 40 -44.70 -11.13 40.10
C ASP A 40 -44.65 -10.38 41.45
N THR A 41 -43.81 -9.33 41.54
CA THR A 41 -44.20 -7.91 41.72
C THR A 41 -42.96 -7.04 41.97
N ASP A 42 -42.87 -5.98 41.17
CA ASP A 42 -42.45 -4.59 41.43
C ASP A 42 -41.21 -4.24 42.32
N GLU A 43 -40.56 -3.16 41.87
CA GLU A 43 -39.69 -2.23 42.62
C GLU A 43 -38.15 -2.25 42.38
N LYS A 44 -37.71 -1.06 41.91
CA LYS A 44 -36.38 -0.40 41.94
C LYS A 44 -35.31 -0.79 40.92
N VAL A 45 -35.39 -0.03 39.81
CA VAL A 45 -34.31 0.32 38.89
C VAL A 45 -33.07 0.80 39.67
N THR A 46 -32.04 -0.04 39.72
CA THR A 46 -30.66 0.43 39.81
C THR A 46 -30.17 0.62 38.38
N GLU A 47 -30.01 1.87 37.94
CA GLU A 47 -29.40 2.16 36.64
C GLU A 47 -27.97 1.63 36.62
N HIS A 48 -27.77 0.55 35.87
CA HIS A 48 -26.46 0.06 35.48
C HIS A 48 -25.98 0.93 34.32
N PHE A 49 -24.98 1.76 34.58
CA PHE A 49 -24.28 2.52 33.54
C PHE A 49 -23.61 1.53 32.58
N ASP A 50 -24.21 1.33 31.39
CA ASP A 50 -23.64 0.58 30.26
C ASP A 50 -23.07 1.57 29.23
N PRO A 51 -21.80 1.99 29.37
CA PRO A 51 -21.18 2.98 28.49
C PRO A 51 -20.89 2.46 27.08
N LEU A 52 -21.18 1.19 26.78
CA LEU A 52 -20.78 0.55 25.51
C LEU A 52 -21.94 -0.16 24.79
N ASN A 53 -23.15 -0.15 25.34
CA ASN A 53 -24.39 -0.62 24.70
C ASN A 53 -24.25 -2.01 24.04
N LEU A 54 -23.54 -2.93 24.71
CA LEU A 54 -23.20 -4.25 24.17
C LEU A 54 -24.33 -5.29 24.34
N SER A 55 -25.42 -4.92 25.01
CA SER A 55 -26.54 -5.82 25.30
C SER A 55 -27.61 -5.89 24.21
N SER A 56 -27.49 -5.13 23.11
CA SER A 56 -28.56 -5.01 22.09
C SER A 56 -28.17 -5.29 20.64
N SER A 57 -27.05 -5.93 20.36
CA SER A 57 -26.69 -6.28 18.98
C SER A 57 -27.18 -7.67 18.60
N THR A 58 -28.41 -7.75 18.08
CA THR A 58 -28.88 -8.91 17.32
C THR A 58 -27.98 -9.10 16.10
N VAL A 59 -27.20 -10.18 16.08
CA VAL A 59 -26.36 -10.56 14.94
C VAL A 59 -27.27 -10.76 13.72
N THR A 60 -27.20 -9.82 12.78
CA THR A 60 -27.90 -9.91 11.51
C THR A 60 -27.22 -10.95 10.62
N ASP A 61 -28.01 -11.87 10.06
CA ASP A 61 -27.61 -13.04 9.25
C ASP A 61 -26.71 -12.76 8.03
N ASP A 62 -26.49 -11.50 7.67
CA ASP A 62 -25.82 -11.07 6.44
C ASP A 62 -24.29 -11.22 6.50
N GLU A 63 -23.68 -11.02 7.68
CA GLU A 63 -22.23 -11.19 7.87
C GLU A 63 -21.83 -12.67 7.79
N SER A 64 -22.71 -13.58 8.24
CA SER A 64 -22.51 -15.03 8.14
C SER A 64 -22.50 -15.54 6.69
N ARG A 65 -23.24 -14.87 5.78
CA ARG A 65 -23.28 -15.21 4.36
C ARG A 65 -21.98 -14.85 3.65
N SER A 66 -21.44 -13.67 3.94
CA SER A 66 -20.18 -13.20 3.36
C SER A 66 -18.99 -14.08 3.78
N VAL A 67 -18.90 -14.39 5.08
CA VAL A 67 -17.85 -15.26 5.63
C VAL A 67 -17.97 -16.70 5.12
N ARG A 68 -19.18 -17.24 5.00
CA ARG A 68 -19.40 -18.57 4.39
C ARG A 68 -19.02 -18.60 2.91
N ASN A 69 -19.32 -17.56 2.14
CA ASN A 69 -18.98 -17.53 0.71
C ASN A 69 -17.47 -17.45 0.48
N ALA A 70 -16.74 -16.67 1.31
CA ALA A 70 -15.28 -16.63 1.29
C ALA A 70 -14.65 -17.96 1.74
N ALA A 71 -15.22 -18.62 2.76
CA ALA A 71 -14.76 -19.92 3.23
C ALA A 71 -15.00 -21.05 2.21
N VAL A 72 -16.12 -21.03 1.49
CA VAL A 72 -16.42 -22.02 0.43
C VAL A 72 -15.48 -21.85 -0.77
N ALA A 73 -15.14 -20.61 -1.15
CA ALA A 73 -14.14 -20.35 -2.19
C ALA A 73 -12.74 -20.83 -1.78
N ALA A 74 -12.35 -20.64 -0.52
CA ALA A 74 -11.08 -21.13 0.01
C ALA A 74 -11.03 -22.68 0.09
N VAL A 75 -12.15 -23.33 0.42
CA VAL A 75 -12.25 -24.81 0.45
C VAL A 75 -12.26 -25.41 -0.96
N ALA A 76 -12.86 -24.74 -1.94
CA ALA A 76 -12.82 -25.16 -3.35
C ALA A 76 -11.39 -25.15 -3.94
N LEU A 77 -10.49 -24.31 -3.42
CA LEU A 77 -9.06 -24.30 -3.78
C LEU A 77 -8.25 -25.43 -3.12
N LEU A 78 -8.79 -26.09 -2.08
CA LEU A 78 -8.14 -27.18 -1.36
C LEU A 78 -8.55 -28.57 -1.86
N THR A 79 -9.58 -28.65 -2.71
CA THR A 79 -9.95 -29.89 -3.41
C THR A 79 -9.02 -30.12 -4.60
N PRO A 80 -8.19 -31.19 -4.62
CA PRO A 80 -7.37 -31.50 -5.78
C PRO A 80 -8.29 -31.92 -6.92
N MET A 81 -8.49 -31.03 -7.88
CA MET A 81 -9.10 -31.40 -9.15
C MET A 81 -8.14 -32.35 -9.85
N SER A 82 -8.63 -33.50 -10.31
CA SER A 82 -7.83 -34.41 -11.14
C SER A 82 -7.24 -33.60 -12.29
N ALA A 83 -5.91 -33.56 -12.37
CA ALA A 83 -5.20 -32.92 -13.47
C ALA A 83 -5.50 -33.71 -14.76
N SER A 84 -6.59 -33.33 -15.43
CA SER A 84 -6.86 -33.78 -16.79
C SER A 84 -5.86 -33.09 -17.69
N ALA A 85 -4.83 -33.82 -18.11
CA ALA A 85 -3.87 -33.40 -19.12
C ALA A 85 -4.49 -33.54 -20.53
N ALA A 86 -5.69 -33.00 -20.74
CA ALA A 86 -6.04 -32.55 -22.08
C ALA A 86 -5.21 -31.27 -22.32
N GLY A 87 -4.49 -31.20 -23.43
CA GLY A 87 -3.75 -29.98 -23.80
C GLY A 87 -4.69 -28.75 -23.74
N PRO A 88 -4.16 -27.53 -23.55
CA PRO A 88 -4.98 -26.35 -23.30
C PRO A 88 -5.97 -26.04 -24.44
N ASP A 89 -7.20 -26.59 -24.43
CA ASP A 89 -8.32 -26.11 -25.27
C ASP A 89 -8.94 -24.85 -24.64
N TRP A 90 -8.14 -23.79 -24.54
CA TRP A 90 -8.51 -22.54 -23.84
C TRP A 90 -9.09 -21.50 -24.82
N GLY A 91 -9.43 -21.93 -26.04
CA GLY A 91 -9.97 -21.09 -27.10
C GLY A 91 -9.05 -19.90 -27.41
N ILE A 92 -9.59 -18.68 -27.33
CA ILE A 92 -8.84 -17.45 -27.64
C ILE A 92 -7.62 -17.20 -26.72
N PHE A 93 -7.56 -17.87 -25.57
CA PHE A 93 -6.43 -17.80 -24.64
C PHE A 93 -5.35 -18.85 -24.92
N GLU A 94 -5.50 -19.64 -25.98
CA GLU A 94 -4.48 -20.58 -26.41
C GLU A 94 -3.34 -19.89 -27.19
N GLY A 95 -2.16 -20.48 -27.12
CA GLY A 95 -1.05 -20.16 -28.01
C GLY A 95 -0.50 -18.74 -27.81
N ARG A 96 -0.46 -17.97 -28.89
CA ARG A 96 0.26 -16.70 -28.95
C ARG A 96 -0.47 -15.56 -28.23
N THR A 97 -1.80 -15.59 -28.12
CA THR A 97 -2.59 -14.52 -27.53
C THR A 97 -2.27 -14.31 -26.04
N LEU A 98 -2.37 -15.38 -25.24
CA LEU A 98 -2.05 -15.31 -23.80
C LEU A 98 -0.55 -15.12 -23.57
N SER A 99 0.30 -15.74 -24.40
CA SER A 99 1.76 -15.61 -24.30
C SER A 99 2.31 -14.21 -24.58
N LEU A 100 1.59 -13.38 -25.36
CA LEU A 100 1.96 -11.99 -25.62
C LEU A 100 1.36 -11.01 -24.61
N LEU A 101 0.38 -11.44 -23.80
CA LEU A 101 -0.23 -10.59 -22.79
C LEU A 101 0.78 -10.16 -21.71
N HIS A 102 1.61 -11.09 -21.23
CA HIS A 102 2.66 -10.82 -20.26
C HIS A 102 3.70 -9.78 -20.75
N PRO A 103 4.39 -9.96 -21.90
CA PRO A 103 5.36 -8.97 -22.37
C PRO A 103 4.72 -7.62 -22.73
N ALA A 104 3.47 -7.59 -23.20
CA ALA A 104 2.75 -6.34 -23.42
C ALA A 104 2.43 -5.62 -22.10
N SER A 105 1.95 -6.35 -21.09
CA SER A 105 1.64 -5.78 -19.78
C SER A 105 2.89 -5.28 -19.06
N MET A 106 4.04 -5.94 -19.24
CA MET A 106 5.32 -5.49 -18.69
C MET A 106 5.71 -4.08 -19.18
N LEU A 107 5.50 -3.78 -20.46
CA LEU A 107 5.77 -2.43 -21.01
C LEU A 107 4.82 -1.39 -20.41
N GLY A 108 3.52 -1.70 -20.34
CA GLY A 108 2.53 -0.82 -19.73
C GLY A 108 2.83 -0.55 -18.25
N MET A 109 3.19 -1.59 -17.51
CA MET A 109 3.60 -1.49 -16.11
C MET A 109 4.90 -0.70 -15.93
N ALA A 110 5.85 -0.78 -16.85
CA ALA A 110 7.07 0.03 -16.79
C ALA A 110 6.73 1.53 -16.86
N ALA A 111 5.88 1.92 -17.81
CA ALA A 111 5.42 3.31 -17.93
C ALA A 111 4.64 3.77 -16.69
N LEU A 112 3.72 2.92 -16.19
CA LEU A 112 2.95 3.20 -14.98
C LEU A 112 3.86 3.30 -13.74
N SER A 113 4.95 2.53 -13.68
CA SER A 113 5.93 2.60 -12.58
C SER A 113 6.65 3.95 -12.57
N VAL A 114 7.05 4.46 -13.75
CA VAL A 114 7.65 5.79 -13.87
C VAL A 114 6.67 6.88 -13.44
N SER A 115 5.41 6.83 -13.90
CA SER A 115 4.40 7.82 -13.47
C SER A 115 4.14 7.75 -11.96
N THR A 116 4.06 6.55 -11.39
CA THR A 116 3.85 6.34 -9.96
C THR A 116 5.01 6.91 -9.15
N ALA A 117 6.25 6.73 -9.61
CA ALA A 117 7.43 7.31 -8.97
C ALA A 117 7.40 8.84 -8.97
N LEU A 118 7.00 9.47 -10.09
CA LEU A 118 6.84 10.93 -10.19
C LEU A 118 5.81 11.47 -9.18
N LEU A 119 4.66 10.80 -9.04
CA LEU A 119 3.66 11.16 -8.03
C LEU A 119 4.21 11.02 -6.60
N GLY A 120 5.04 10.00 -6.35
CA GLY A 120 5.73 9.83 -5.07
C GLY A 120 6.67 10.99 -4.75
N PHE A 121 7.42 11.48 -5.74
CA PHE A 121 8.27 12.67 -5.61
C PHE A 121 7.45 13.94 -5.36
N GLN A 122 6.36 14.15 -6.10
CA GLN A 122 5.45 15.28 -5.90
C GLN A 122 4.86 15.28 -4.48
N TRP A 123 4.45 14.12 -3.98
CA TRP A 123 3.95 13.99 -2.61
C TRP A 123 5.03 14.24 -1.55
N ARG A 124 6.28 13.86 -1.80
CA ARG A 124 7.41 14.24 -0.93
C ARG A 124 7.61 15.75 -0.94
N ARG A 125 7.68 16.37 -2.12
CA ARG A 125 7.87 17.81 -2.31
C ARG A 125 6.80 18.63 -1.58
N GLN A 126 5.53 18.27 -1.73
CA GLN A 126 4.41 18.93 -1.05
C GLN A 126 4.59 18.96 0.48
N ARG A 127 5.16 17.90 1.07
CA ARG A 127 5.39 17.81 2.52
C ARG A 127 6.62 18.59 2.98
N THR A 128 7.69 18.62 2.18
CA THR A 128 8.96 19.26 2.58
C THR A 128 8.97 20.77 2.36
N ILE A 129 8.22 21.29 1.38
CA ILE A 129 8.14 22.73 1.10
C ILE A 129 7.78 23.55 2.35
N SER A 130 6.97 23.02 3.25
CA SER A 130 6.60 23.76 4.46
C SER A 130 7.80 24.05 5.37
N GLY A 131 8.82 23.18 5.39
CA GLY A 131 10.06 23.42 6.11
C GLY A 131 10.87 24.53 5.46
N GLU A 132 11.05 24.45 4.15
CA GLU A 132 11.75 25.46 3.33
C GLU A 132 11.13 26.85 3.50
N ILE A 133 9.80 26.96 3.48
CA ILE A 133 9.08 28.22 3.73
C ILE A 133 9.38 28.77 5.13
N ASN A 134 9.43 27.92 6.16
CA ASN A 134 9.68 28.36 7.53
C ASN A 134 11.14 28.82 7.71
N GLU A 135 12.08 28.14 7.08
CA GLU A 135 13.50 28.53 7.06
C GLU A 135 13.71 29.88 6.36
N LEU A 136 13.05 30.11 5.22
CA LEU A 136 13.08 31.41 4.53
C LEU A 136 12.40 32.52 5.32
N LYS A 137 11.27 32.23 5.97
CA LYS A 137 10.58 33.19 6.85
C LYS A 137 11.45 33.62 8.04
N ALA A 138 12.30 32.73 8.56
CA ALA A 138 13.23 33.06 9.64
C ALA A 138 14.35 34.02 9.20
N GLN A 139 14.60 34.16 7.90
CA GLN A 139 15.57 35.11 7.34
C GLN A 139 14.97 36.50 7.09
N LEU A 140 13.63 36.65 7.18
CA LEU A 140 12.99 37.95 6.98
C LEU A 140 13.29 38.90 8.15
N PRO A 141 13.55 40.19 7.88
CA PRO A 141 13.70 41.20 8.92
C PRO A 141 12.36 41.43 9.65
N ASN A 142 12.41 42.07 10.81
CA ASN A 142 11.19 42.47 11.53
C ASN A 142 10.37 43.44 10.66
N LEU A 143 9.14 43.06 10.34
CA LEU A 143 8.24 43.82 9.47
C LEU A 143 7.42 44.88 10.22
N ASN A 144 7.69 45.13 11.51
CA ASN A 144 7.00 46.13 12.33
C ASN A 144 5.46 46.05 12.26
N GLY A 145 4.91 44.83 12.21
CA GLY A 145 3.47 44.56 12.15
C GLY A 145 2.87 44.49 10.74
N ALA A 146 3.63 44.78 9.67
CA ALA A 146 3.19 44.57 8.29
C ALA A 146 3.14 43.08 7.93
N LYS A 147 2.23 42.71 7.02
CA LYS A 147 2.04 41.31 6.58
C LYS A 147 2.97 40.91 5.45
N THR A 148 3.48 41.90 4.70
CA THR A 148 4.37 41.70 3.56
C THR A 148 5.56 42.65 3.62
N VAL A 149 6.69 42.27 3.02
CA VAL A 149 7.87 43.13 2.88
C VAL A 149 7.54 44.34 2.01
N SER A 150 6.68 44.17 1.01
CA SER A 150 6.16 45.29 0.18
C SER A 150 5.38 46.32 1.00
N GLU A 151 4.49 45.88 1.91
CA GLU A 151 3.74 46.76 2.81
C GLU A 151 4.68 47.44 3.82
N ALA A 152 5.64 46.71 4.38
CA ALA A 152 6.67 47.26 5.27
C ALA A 152 7.53 48.32 4.55
N LEU A 153 7.88 48.10 3.28
CA LEU A 153 8.62 49.06 2.46
C LEU A 153 7.82 50.34 2.21
N ALA A 154 6.55 50.22 1.86
CA ALA A 154 5.68 51.37 1.62
C ALA A 154 5.49 52.21 2.89
N ALA A 155 5.31 51.55 4.05
CA ALA A 155 5.21 52.20 5.34
C ALA A 155 6.52 52.89 5.75
N ALA A 156 7.67 52.22 5.59
CA ALA A 156 8.98 52.76 5.95
C ALA A 156 9.40 53.96 5.08
N GLN A 157 8.97 54.00 3.82
CA GLN A 157 9.23 55.13 2.91
C GLN A 157 8.32 56.34 3.16
N SER A 158 7.15 56.13 3.76
CA SER A 158 6.17 57.18 4.05
C SER A 158 6.32 57.76 5.46
N ALA A 159 7.28 57.27 6.25
CA ALA A 159 7.53 57.72 7.61
C ALA A 159 8.21 59.11 7.64
N GLU A 160 7.87 59.90 8.66
CA GLU A 160 8.37 61.28 8.85
C GLU A 160 9.90 61.35 9.03
N MET A 161 10.51 60.27 9.55
CA MET A 161 11.96 60.02 9.47
C MET A 161 12.23 58.67 8.81
N VAL A 162 12.91 58.68 7.66
CA VAL A 162 13.24 57.48 6.90
C VAL A 162 14.56 56.87 7.39
N ASP A 163 14.50 55.72 8.04
CA ASP A 163 15.69 54.90 8.31
C ASP A 163 16.15 54.22 7.01
N THR A 164 17.20 54.79 6.42
CA THR A 164 17.76 54.33 5.14
C THR A 164 18.36 52.92 5.24
N SER A 165 18.83 52.51 6.42
CA SER A 165 19.38 51.16 6.69
C SER A 165 18.26 50.12 6.71
N TYR A 166 17.14 50.43 7.36
CA TYR A 166 15.96 49.56 7.40
C TYR A 166 15.31 49.41 6.02
N VAL A 167 15.19 50.49 5.24
CA VAL A 167 14.68 50.40 3.86
C VAL A 167 15.59 49.55 2.97
N ALA A 168 16.92 49.61 3.14
CA ALA A 168 17.86 48.77 2.40
C ALA A 168 17.70 47.27 2.76
N SER A 169 17.51 46.94 4.04
CA SER A 169 17.31 45.54 4.47
C SER A 169 15.99 44.96 3.97
N LEU A 170 14.92 45.76 3.95
CA LEU A 170 13.63 45.34 3.38
C LEU A 170 13.70 45.14 1.85
N ARG A 171 14.44 45.99 1.12
CA ARG A 171 14.66 45.77 -0.32
C ARG A 171 15.40 44.46 -0.59
N ALA A 172 16.41 44.14 0.22
CA ALA A 172 17.10 42.85 0.12
C ALA A 172 16.17 41.66 0.45
N ALA A 173 15.25 41.82 1.39
CA ALA A 173 14.28 40.80 1.79
C ALA A 173 13.16 40.54 0.76
N THR A 174 12.98 41.41 -0.24
CA THR A 174 11.94 41.26 -1.28
C THR A 174 12.14 39.98 -2.10
N THR A 175 13.39 39.59 -2.36
CA THR A 175 13.71 38.34 -3.07
C THR A 175 13.25 37.11 -2.28
N ILE A 176 13.49 37.12 -0.96
CA ILE A 176 13.09 36.04 -0.06
C ILE A 176 11.57 35.95 0.03
N GLU A 177 10.87 37.10 0.10
CA GLU A 177 9.40 37.13 0.06
C GLU A 177 8.84 36.54 -1.24
N ASN A 178 9.42 36.88 -2.39
CA ASN A 178 9.01 36.33 -3.67
C ASN A 178 9.19 34.80 -3.71
N GLU A 179 10.29 34.28 -3.17
CA GLU A 179 10.53 32.84 -3.06
C GLU A 179 9.53 32.15 -2.13
N ILE A 180 9.24 32.73 -0.96
CA ILE A 180 8.20 32.24 -0.04
C ILE A 180 6.84 32.17 -0.74
N ASN A 181 6.50 33.20 -1.51
CA ASN A 181 5.24 33.25 -2.26
C ASN A 181 5.20 32.18 -3.36
N ALA A 182 6.29 32.00 -4.10
CA ALA A 182 6.42 30.96 -5.13
C ALA A 182 6.28 29.55 -4.54
N LEU A 183 7.01 29.24 -3.45
CA LEU A 183 6.92 27.96 -2.76
C LEU A 183 5.54 27.73 -2.14
N THR A 184 4.92 28.78 -1.60
CA THR A 184 3.54 28.71 -1.09
C THR A 184 2.56 28.37 -2.20
N GLN A 185 2.75 28.94 -3.39
CA GLN A 185 1.93 28.62 -4.56
C GLN A 185 2.20 27.20 -5.05
N GLU A 186 3.46 26.78 -5.18
CA GLU A 186 3.83 25.41 -5.56
C GLU A 186 3.19 24.37 -4.62
N ARG A 187 3.21 24.61 -3.30
CA ARG A 187 2.55 23.72 -2.33
C ARG A 187 1.04 23.66 -2.53
N LYS A 188 0.39 24.78 -2.86
CA LYS A 188 -1.06 24.82 -3.16
C LYS A 188 -1.37 24.06 -4.44
N ASP A 189 -0.57 24.24 -5.49
CA ASP A 189 -0.74 23.56 -6.77
C ASP A 189 -0.54 22.05 -6.61
N LEU A 190 0.47 21.63 -5.85
CA LEU A 190 0.69 20.22 -5.50
C LEU A 190 -0.48 19.67 -4.68
N ALA A 191 -0.99 20.42 -3.69
CA ALA A 191 -2.14 19.99 -2.91
C ALA A 191 -3.40 19.82 -3.78
N ALA A 192 -3.67 20.77 -4.68
CA ALA A 192 -4.78 20.71 -5.62
C ALA A 192 -4.65 19.51 -6.58
N ASN A 193 -3.42 19.15 -6.96
CA ASN A 193 -3.16 17.99 -7.82
C ASN A 193 -3.34 16.64 -7.13
N GLY A 194 -3.44 16.58 -5.79
CA GLY A 194 -3.69 15.35 -5.03
C GLY A 194 -2.70 14.19 -5.30
N PRO A 195 -1.37 14.42 -5.31
CA PRO A 195 -0.39 13.40 -5.72
C PRO A 195 -0.37 12.19 -4.78
N ARG A 196 -0.74 12.35 -3.51
CA ARG A 196 -0.85 11.27 -2.53
C ARG A 196 -1.82 10.18 -2.99
N ASP A 197 -3.07 10.56 -3.26
CA ASP A 197 -4.12 9.59 -3.55
C ASP A 197 -3.94 9.00 -4.95
N LYS A 198 -3.42 9.79 -5.91
CA LYS A 198 -3.00 9.29 -7.22
C LYS A 198 -1.86 8.27 -7.11
N HIS A 199 -0.84 8.54 -6.29
CA HIS A 199 0.27 7.62 -6.06
C HIS A 199 -0.23 6.31 -5.43
N PHE A 200 -1.11 6.40 -4.43
CA PHE A 200 -1.73 5.24 -3.81
C PHE A 200 -2.52 4.41 -4.83
N ASN A 201 -3.41 5.03 -5.61
CA ASN A 201 -4.23 4.34 -6.61
C ASN A 201 -3.40 3.69 -7.72
N GLN A 202 -2.41 4.40 -8.27
CA GLN A 202 -1.50 3.83 -9.28
C GLN A 202 -0.64 2.72 -8.68
N GLY A 203 -0.14 2.88 -7.45
CA GLY A 203 0.61 1.86 -6.73
C GLY A 203 -0.20 0.60 -6.46
N SER A 204 -1.46 0.73 -6.04
CA SER A 204 -2.38 -0.40 -5.85
C SER A 204 -2.68 -1.12 -7.16
N THR A 205 -2.81 -0.38 -8.26
CA THR A 205 -3.00 -0.96 -9.60
C THR A 205 -1.76 -1.72 -10.06
N LEU A 206 -0.56 -1.16 -9.86
CA LEU A 206 0.71 -1.83 -10.14
C LEU A 206 0.87 -3.10 -9.31
N LEU A 207 0.54 -3.06 -8.02
CA LEU A 207 0.58 -4.23 -7.15
C LEU A 207 -0.34 -5.33 -7.69
N PHE A 208 -1.59 -5.00 -8.00
CA PHE A 208 -2.54 -5.97 -8.54
C PHE A 208 -2.07 -6.57 -9.87
N LEU A 209 -1.78 -5.73 -10.87
CA LEU A 209 -1.37 -6.19 -12.19
C LEU A 209 -0.06 -6.96 -12.12
N GLY A 210 0.89 -6.48 -11.34
CA GLY A 210 2.19 -7.12 -11.16
C GLY A 210 2.08 -8.49 -10.52
N THR A 211 1.30 -8.63 -9.45
CA THR A 211 1.05 -9.94 -8.84
C THR A 211 0.29 -10.87 -9.80
N PHE A 212 -0.73 -10.37 -10.50
CA PHE A 212 -1.48 -11.16 -11.48
C PHE A 212 -0.57 -11.72 -12.58
N PHE A 213 0.25 -10.87 -13.21
CA PHE A 213 1.14 -11.31 -14.29
C PHE A 213 2.31 -12.16 -13.81
N ALA A 214 2.79 -11.94 -12.59
CA ALA A 214 3.80 -12.82 -11.97
C ALA A 214 3.28 -14.24 -11.73
N ILE A 215 1.96 -14.43 -11.63
CA ILE A 215 1.31 -15.75 -11.53
C ILE A 215 0.95 -16.29 -12.92
N GLU A 216 0.38 -15.45 -13.80
CA GLU A 216 -0.04 -15.84 -15.14
C GLU A 216 1.14 -16.38 -15.98
N GLY A 217 2.30 -15.70 -15.99
CA GLY A 217 3.43 -16.10 -16.83
C GLY A 217 3.92 -17.54 -16.55
N PRO A 218 4.19 -17.92 -15.29
CA PRO A 218 4.52 -19.28 -14.89
C PRO A 218 3.40 -20.29 -15.21
N LEU A 219 2.13 -19.96 -14.94
CA LEU A 219 0.99 -20.84 -15.22
C LEU A 219 0.83 -21.12 -16.71
N ASN A 220 0.90 -20.08 -17.54
CA ASN A 220 0.86 -20.18 -19.00
C ASN A 220 2.03 -21.02 -19.54
N THR A 221 3.23 -20.80 -19.01
CA THR A 221 4.40 -21.62 -19.36
C THR A 221 4.20 -23.10 -19.00
N TYR A 222 3.68 -23.37 -17.80
CA TYR A 222 3.41 -24.73 -17.35
C TYR A 222 2.32 -25.41 -18.19
N ALA A 223 1.22 -24.71 -18.48
CA ALA A 223 0.13 -25.21 -19.31
C ALA A 223 0.59 -25.60 -20.72
N ARG A 224 1.51 -24.83 -21.32
CA ARG A 224 2.03 -25.09 -22.68
C ARG A 224 3.16 -26.11 -22.73
N ALA A 225 4.07 -26.09 -21.76
CA ALA A 225 5.31 -26.89 -21.81
C ALA A 225 5.33 -28.09 -20.85
N GLY A 226 4.32 -28.24 -19.98
CA GLY A 226 4.25 -29.27 -18.94
C GLY A 226 5.30 -29.13 -17.83
N LYS A 227 6.13 -28.07 -17.87
CA LYS A 227 7.20 -27.80 -16.90
C LYS A 227 7.54 -26.32 -16.86
N LEU A 228 8.10 -25.89 -15.73
CA LEU A 228 8.67 -24.56 -15.56
C LEU A 228 10.15 -24.56 -15.93
N PHE A 229 10.61 -23.44 -16.50
CA PHE A 229 12.01 -23.21 -16.82
C PHE A 229 12.59 -22.22 -15.81
N PRO A 230 13.18 -22.71 -14.70
CA PRO A 230 13.81 -21.81 -13.73
C PRO A 230 14.94 -21.03 -14.40
N GLY A 231 14.88 -19.71 -14.31
CA GLY A 231 15.83 -18.82 -14.96
C GLY A 231 15.74 -17.38 -14.43
N PRO A 232 16.64 -16.49 -14.88
CA PRO A 232 16.76 -15.14 -14.34
C PRO A 232 15.45 -14.35 -14.34
N HIS A 233 14.65 -14.48 -15.42
CA HIS A 233 13.33 -13.84 -15.52
C HIS A 233 12.43 -14.31 -14.36
N LEU A 234 12.12 -15.61 -14.28
CA LEU A 234 11.28 -16.16 -13.22
C LEU A 234 11.71 -15.74 -11.80
N TYR A 235 13.00 -15.79 -11.49
CA TYR A 235 13.51 -15.42 -10.16
C TYR A 235 13.42 -13.92 -9.88
N ALA A 236 13.74 -13.06 -10.85
CA ALA A 236 13.61 -11.63 -10.69
C ALA A 236 12.12 -11.20 -10.62
N GLY A 237 11.21 -11.90 -11.30
CA GLY A 237 9.77 -11.69 -11.17
C GLY A 237 9.26 -12.01 -9.76
N ALA A 238 9.67 -13.16 -9.21
CA ALA A 238 9.37 -13.52 -7.82
C ALA A 238 9.93 -12.49 -6.81
N GLY A 239 11.16 -12.02 -7.04
CA GLY A 239 11.76 -10.95 -6.23
C GLY A 239 10.98 -9.63 -6.29
N CYS A 240 10.46 -9.25 -7.48
CA CYS A 240 9.61 -8.07 -7.62
C CYS A 240 8.34 -8.17 -6.77
N VAL A 241 7.69 -9.35 -6.73
CA VAL A 241 6.49 -9.56 -5.90
C VAL A 241 6.79 -9.37 -4.42
N VAL A 242 7.92 -9.88 -3.94
CA VAL A 242 8.34 -9.68 -2.53
C VAL A 242 8.59 -8.20 -2.23
N LEU A 243 9.26 -7.48 -3.14
CA LEU A 243 9.53 -6.05 -2.97
C LEU A 243 8.24 -5.20 -3.01
N TRP A 244 7.28 -5.53 -3.88
CA TRP A 244 5.96 -4.88 -3.89
C TRP A 244 5.18 -5.15 -2.61
N ALA A 245 5.19 -6.39 -2.11
CA ALA A 245 4.55 -6.73 -0.84
C ALA A 245 5.18 -5.98 0.35
N LEU A 246 6.52 -5.89 0.38
CA LEU A 246 7.25 -5.10 1.38
C LEU A 246 6.89 -3.61 1.29
N ALA A 247 6.87 -3.04 0.08
CA ALA A 247 6.49 -1.64 -0.10
C ALA A 247 5.05 -1.38 0.36
N ALA A 248 4.11 -2.26 0.03
CA ALA A 248 2.70 -2.14 0.43
C ALA A 248 2.52 -2.27 1.96
N SER A 249 3.29 -3.15 2.61
CA SER A 249 3.18 -3.34 4.07
C SER A 249 3.70 -2.15 4.88
N CYS A 250 4.55 -1.30 4.32
CA CYS A 250 5.00 -0.06 4.97
C CYS A 250 3.91 1.03 5.03
N VAL A 251 2.86 0.95 4.20
CA VAL A 251 1.86 2.02 4.04
C VAL A 251 1.16 2.42 5.35
N PRO A 252 0.68 1.49 6.21
CA PRO A 252 0.03 1.86 7.47
C PRO A 252 0.93 2.64 8.43
N ALA A 253 2.22 2.30 8.50
CA ALA A 253 3.19 3.02 9.33
C ALA A 253 3.53 4.40 8.75
N MET A 254 3.70 4.49 7.43
CA MET A 254 3.93 5.77 6.73
C MET A 254 2.78 6.76 6.91
N GLN A 255 1.53 6.28 6.91
CA GLN A 255 0.34 7.10 7.18
C GLN A 255 0.35 7.70 8.58
N LYS A 256 0.99 7.03 9.55
CA LYS A 256 1.20 7.52 10.93
C LYS A 256 2.41 8.45 11.06
N GLY A 257 3.13 8.72 9.98
CA GLY A 257 4.28 9.63 9.99
C GLY A 257 5.64 8.96 10.19
N ASP A 258 5.74 7.63 10.17
CA ASP A 258 7.02 6.92 10.34
C ASP A 258 7.95 7.11 9.11
N ASP A 259 9.08 7.79 9.32
CA ASP A 259 10.08 8.06 8.29
C ASP A 259 10.97 6.85 7.95
N THR A 260 11.13 5.90 8.88
CA THR A 260 11.82 4.63 8.61
C THR A 260 11.00 3.80 7.64
N ALA A 261 9.69 3.71 7.87
CA ALA A 261 8.76 3.04 6.95
C ALA A 261 8.75 3.70 5.56
N ARG A 262 8.81 5.04 5.48
CA ARG A 262 8.94 5.76 4.20
C ARG A 262 10.24 5.40 3.48
N THR A 263 11.35 5.36 4.21
CA THR A 263 12.67 5.03 3.65
C THR A 263 12.69 3.59 3.15
N ALA A 264 12.14 2.65 3.91
CA ALA A 264 12.00 1.25 3.51
C ALA A 264 11.12 1.10 2.26
N HIS A 265 9.96 1.78 2.21
CA HIS A 265 9.09 1.79 1.03
C HIS A 265 9.80 2.32 -0.22
N ILE A 266 10.52 3.45 -0.10
CA ILE A 266 11.27 4.04 -1.22
C ILE A 266 12.39 3.09 -1.67
N GLY A 267 13.16 2.53 -0.72
CA GLY A 267 14.24 1.59 -1.02
C GLY A 267 13.72 0.33 -1.73
N ALA A 268 12.64 -0.26 -1.22
CA ALA A 268 12.00 -1.43 -1.83
C ALA A 268 11.53 -1.15 -3.26
N ASN A 269 10.95 0.03 -3.53
CA ASN A 269 10.53 0.42 -4.87
C ASN A 269 11.70 0.72 -5.80
N ILE A 270 12.78 1.36 -5.34
CA ILE A 270 13.97 1.60 -6.17
C ILE A 270 14.62 0.28 -6.57
N LEU A 271 14.80 -0.64 -5.61
CA LEU A 271 15.29 -1.99 -5.90
C LEU A 271 14.33 -2.74 -6.83
N GLY A 272 13.03 -2.60 -6.60
CA GLY A 272 11.99 -3.20 -7.43
C GLY A 272 12.02 -2.70 -8.87
N LEU A 273 12.16 -1.39 -9.10
CA LEU A 273 12.32 -0.80 -10.44
C LEU A 273 13.59 -1.32 -11.13
N GLY A 274 14.71 -1.39 -10.42
CA GLY A 274 15.95 -1.96 -10.97
C GLY A 274 15.79 -3.43 -11.36
N LEU A 275 15.16 -4.23 -10.49
CA LEU A 275 14.89 -5.64 -10.75
C LEU A 275 13.88 -5.84 -11.88
N PHE A 276 12.88 -4.97 -11.99
CA PHE A 276 11.89 -4.98 -13.07
C PHE A 276 12.50 -4.57 -14.42
N ALA A 277 13.42 -3.60 -14.44
CA ALA A 277 14.19 -3.27 -15.64
C ALA A 277 15.00 -4.50 -16.13
N TRP A 278 15.62 -5.23 -15.21
CA TRP A 278 16.26 -6.50 -15.55
C TRP A 278 15.25 -7.58 -15.98
N GLN A 279 14.04 -7.58 -15.42
CA GLN A 279 12.96 -8.47 -15.85
C GLN A 279 12.62 -8.28 -17.33
N ILE A 280 12.53 -7.03 -17.79
CA ILE A 280 12.29 -6.71 -19.21
C ILE A 280 13.43 -7.27 -20.07
N GLN A 281 14.68 -7.00 -19.70
CA GLN A 281 15.84 -7.47 -20.48
C GLN A 281 15.93 -9.00 -20.54
N SER A 282 15.72 -9.68 -19.40
CA SER A 282 15.76 -11.14 -19.32
C SER A 282 14.56 -11.82 -19.99
N GLY A 283 13.48 -11.09 -20.23
CA GLY A 283 12.28 -11.56 -20.94
C GLY A 283 12.42 -11.57 -22.46
N ILE A 284 13.34 -10.78 -23.05
CA ILE A 284 13.50 -10.69 -24.52
C ILE A 284 13.75 -12.06 -25.17
N PRO A 285 14.67 -12.91 -24.69
CA PRO A 285 14.87 -14.24 -25.27
C PRO A 285 13.65 -15.15 -25.16
N ILE A 286 12.80 -14.95 -24.14
CA ILE A 286 11.56 -15.72 -23.93
C ILE A 286 10.51 -15.27 -24.94
N LEU A 287 10.34 -13.96 -25.12
CA LEU A 287 9.45 -13.39 -26.13
C LEU A 287 9.80 -13.89 -27.54
N LEU A 288 11.09 -13.90 -27.91
CA LEU A 288 11.52 -14.41 -29.21
C LEU A 288 11.19 -15.89 -29.41
N LYS A 289 11.34 -16.72 -28.36
CA LYS A 289 10.91 -18.13 -28.39
C LYS A 289 9.40 -18.27 -28.53
N VAL A 290 8.61 -17.43 -27.86
CA VAL A 290 7.14 -17.41 -28.02
C VAL A 290 6.78 -17.10 -29.47
N ILE A 291 7.37 -16.06 -30.06
CA ILE A 291 7.12 -15.69 -31.46
C ILE A 291 7.52 -16.84 -32.41
N GLN A 292 8.62 -17.52 -32.13
CA GLN A 292 9.10 -18.63 -32.96
C GLN A 292 8.20 -19.89 -32.87
N PHE A 293 7.72 -20.25 -31.69
CA PHE A 293 7.12 -21.57 -31.44
C PHE A 293 5.60 -21.58 -31.23
N THR A 294 4.96 -20.44 -30.98
CA THR A 294 3.50 -20.36 -30.78
C THR A 294 2.81 -19.88 -32.05
N LYS A 295 1.57 -20.32 -32.29
CA LYS A 295 0.69 -19.81 -33.36
C LYS A 295 -0.49 -19.05 -32.74
N TRP A 296 -1.13 -18.21 -33.54
CA TRP A 296 -2.44 -17.68 -33.17
C TRP A 296 -3.46 -18.83 -33.19
N PRO A 297 -4.40 -18.88 -32.24
CA PRO A 297 -5.54 -19.81 -32.31
C PRO A 297 -6.40 -19.55 -33.54
#